data_AF-G3Q561-F1
#
_entry.id   AF-G3Q561-F1
#
_cell.length_a   1.000
_cell.length_b   1.000
_cell.length_c   1.000
_cell.angle_alpha   90.00
_cell.angle_beta   90.00
_cell.angle_gamma   90.00
#
_symmetry.space_group_name_H-M   'P 1'
#
loop_
_entity.id
_entity.type
_entity.pdbx_description
1 polymer ?
#
loop_
_entity_poly.entity_id
_entity_poly.type
_entity_poly.pdbx_seq_one_letter_code
_entity_poly.pdbx_strand_id
1 'polypeptide(L)'
;MDSRLVFAVLFATLSGSLVVTANMTTSSNTTILGNMMTLGNMTLGNMTTLGNMTTLGNMTTLGNMTTLGNMTTLGNMTTLGNMTTSGNMTSPTNATGSGITVEALQTPLSRTACGVTVLCVAEPSSCDPSTSSCFFLNAKQTVGNGNNFEFGLSGQSDGYIAATFSQDAILGGNDPTYVCANNGGVVKFFTTFLNNGQLTVTNLSVNSVKGKVNGSNIQCTFGATVPDQAARAVGVTLAVSNGTFNSTSGALGSPMTRIQGFVDLANPNSTITNTNTTSHAITFQQSLTQVVLLTVGVLSLPTF
;
A
#
# COMPACT_ATOMS: atom_id res chain seq x y z
N MET A 1 7.57 9.48 46.11
CA MET A 1 7.84 10.83 45.55
C MET A 1 7.65 10.72 44.05
N ASP A 2 6.50 11.19 43.57
CA ASP A 2 6.03 11.08 42.18
C ASP A 2 6.95 11.83 41.20
N SER A 3 7.54 11.10 40.25
CA SER A 3 8.38 11.67 39.18
C SER A 3 7.57 12.15 37.96
N ARG A 4 6.34 12.62 38.16
CA ARG A 4 5.51 13.19 37.09
C ARG A 4 5.79 14.68 36.97
N LEU A 5 6.88 15.03 36.28
CA LEU A 5 7.09 16.41 35.82
C LEU A 5 6.08 16.71 34.71
N VAL A 6 4.89 17.19 35.08
CA VAL A 6 3.86 17.64 34.13
C VAL A 6 4.19 19.08 33.74
N PHE A 7 4.79 19.27 32.56
CA PHE A 7 5.02 20.59 31.98
C PHE A 7 3.71 21.05 31.31
N ALA A 8 2.82 21.69 32.08
CA ALA A 8 1.61 22.30 31.54
C ALA A 8 1.98 23.63 30.86
N VAL A 9 2.19 23.60 29.54
CA VAL A 9 2.51 24.80 28.74
C VAL A 9 1.53 24.95 27.58
N LEU A 10 0.94 26.14 27.50
CA LEU A 10 -0.01 26.55 26.48
C LEU A 10 0.76 27.34 25.42
N PHE A 11 0.89 26.74 24.22
CA PHE A 11 1.65 27.23 23.04
C PHE A 11 3.14 27.54 23.30
N ALA A 12 3.98 26.50 23.25
CA ALA A 12 5.43 26.68 23.29
C ALA A 12 5.99 26.76 21.86
N THR A 13 6.55 27.91 21.51
CA THR A 13 7.56 28.01 20.44
C THR A 13 8.92 27.90 21.13
N LEU A 14 9.62 26.79 20.91
CA LEU A 14 11.00 26.63 21.40
C LEU A 14 11.94 26.92 20.24
N SER A 15 12.96 27.75 20.48
CA SER A 15 14.04 28.01 19.54
C SER A 15 15.34 27.40 20.04
N GLY A 16 16.12 26.82 19.14
CA GLY A 16 17.32 26.05 19.47
C GLY A 16 17.09 24.54 19.59
N SER A 17 18.17 23.80 19.80
CA SER A 17 18.07 22.34 19.97
C SER A 17 17.57 22.01 21.38
N LEU A 18 16.52 21.18 21.48
CA LEU A 18 15.91 20.76 22.74
C LEU A 18 16.31 19.33 23.09
N VAL A 19 16.75 19.11 24.33
CA VAL A 19 16.98 17.77 24.90
C VAL A 19 16.06 17.57 26.10
N VAL A 20 15.26 16.51 26.06
CA VAL A 20 14.31 16.12 27.12
C VAL A 20 14.73 14.77 27.67
N THR A 21 15.05 14.66 28.95
CA THR A 21 15.56 13.43 29.58
C THR A 21 14.51 12.69 30.43
N ALA A 22 13.23 12.97 30.21
CA ALA A 22 12.11 12.38 30.93
C ALA A 22 10.88 12.25 30.02
N ASN A 23 9.81 11.62 30.53
CA ASN A 23 8.54 11.56 29.80
C ASN A 23 7.95 12.97 29.62
N MET A 24 7.52 13.29 28.41
CA MET A 24 6.88 14.55 28.06
C MET A 24 5.42 14.32 27.69
N THR A 25 4.51 15.10 28.27
CA THR A 25 3.09 15.08 27.91
C THR A 25 2.58 16.50 27.78
N THR A 26 2.17 16.90 26.57
CA THR A 26 1.55 18.19 26.29
C THR A 26 0.26 17.98 25.49
N SER A 27 -0.85 18.58 25.93
CA SER A 27 -2.11 18.52 25.15
C SER A 27 -2.20 19.64 24.11
N SER A 28 -1.33 20.65 24.22
CA SER A 28 -1.29 21.83 23.36
C SER A 28 -0.47 21.63 22.09
N ASN A 29 -0.64 22.54 21.12
CA ASN A 29 0.24 22.62 19.95
C ASN A 29 1.66 23.00 20.37
N THR A 30 2.66 22.31 19.84
CA THR A 30 4.08 22.54 20.13
C THR A 30 4.84 22.80 18.84
N THR A 31 5.60 23.89 18.79
CA THR A 31 6.47 24.23 17.65
C THR A 31 7.92 24.32 18.10
N ILE A 32 8.81 23.63 17.41
CA ILE A 32 10.25 23.60 17.72
C ILE A 32 11.04 24.06 16.50
N LEU A 33 11.83 25.09 16.69
CA LEU A 33 12.74 25.67 15.70
C LEU A 33 14.16 25.20 16.03
N GLY A 34 14.48 23.97 15.65
CA GLY A 34 15.73 23.29 15.96
C GLY A 34 15.58 21.76 16.07
N ASN A 35 16.69 21.08 16.39
CA ASN A 35 16.66 19.63 16.61
C ASN A 35 16.02 19.29 17.95
N MET A 36 15.30 18.19 18.04
CA MET A 36 14.72 17.67 19.28
C MET A 36 15.26 16.27 19.57
N MET A 37 15.75 16.06 20.79
CA MET A 37 16.10 14.74 21.32
C MET A 37 15.28 14.47 22.59
N THR A 38 14.60 13.33 22.64
CA THR A 38 13.84 12.89 23.81
C THR A 38 14.31 11.52 24.26
N LEU A 39 14.66 11.39 25.53
CA LEU A 39 15.04 10.17 26.21
C LEU A 39 13.93 9.80 27.21
N GLY A 40 12.83 9.26 26.68
CA GLY A 40 11.56 9.04 27.39
C GLY A 40 10.37 8.96 26.44
N ASN A 41 9.18 8.66 26.99
CA ASN A 41 7.94 8.64 26.23
C ASN A 41 7.43 10.05 25.98
N MET A 42 6.87 10.28 24.81
CA MET A 42 6.41 11.57 24.33
C MET A 42 4.93 11.50 23.94
N THR A 43 4.10 12.38 24.51
CA THR A 43 2.68 12.51 24.14
C THR A 43 2.35 13.97 23.85
N LEU A 44 1.93 14.30 22.63
CA LEU A 44 1.66 15.69 22.21
C LEU A 44 0.28 15.87 21.57
N GLY A 45 -0.21 17.11 21.57
CA GLY A 45 -1.32 17.57 20.73
C GLY A 45 -0.92 17.62 19.24
N ASN A 46 -0.90 18.80 18.61
CA ASN A 46 -0.23 18.98 17.32
C ASN A 46 1.26 19.27 17.53
N MET A 47 2.12 18.76 16.64
CA MET A 47 3.56 18.94 16.73
C MET A 47 4.14 19.43 15.42
N THR A 48 4.93 20.50 15.46
CA THR A 48 5.71 21.01 14.32
C THR A 48 7.17 21.15 14.71
N THR A 49 8.08 20.51 13.97
CA THR A 49 9.52 20.58 14.23
C THR A 49 10.25 20.98 12.97
N LEU A 50 10.98 22.09 13.01
CA LEU A 50 11.87 22.58 11.97
C LEU A 50 13.31 22.18 12.32
N GLY A 51 13.61 20.90 12.09
CA GLY A 51 14.87 20.24 12.48
C GLY A 51 14.70 18.73 12.60
N ASN A 52 15.75 18.03 13.01
CA ASN A 52 15.72 16.59 13.23
C ASN A 52 15.04 16.25 14.56
N MET A 53 14.19 15.22 14.58
CA MET A 53 13.55 14.69 15.78
C MET A 53 14.07 13.29 16.08
N THR A 54 14.54 13.08 17.31
CA THR A 54 14.98 11.77 17.81
C THR A 54 14.27 11.46 19.12
N THR A 55 13.59 10.31 19.18
CA THR A 55 12.90 9.84 20.39
C THR A 55 13.35 8.44 20.74
N LEU A 56 13.97 8.31 21.91
CA LEU A 56 14.37 7.05 22.52
C LEU A 56 13.29 6.66 23.55
N GLY A 57 12.17 6.16 23.04
CA GLY A 57 10.93 5.88 23.78
C GLY A 57 9.71 5.84 22.84
N ASN A 58 8.51 5.68 23.41
CA ASN A 58 7.27 5.71 22.63
C ASN A 58 6.85 7.15 22.32
N MET A 59 6.36 7.39 21.10
CA MET A 59 5.82 8.69 20.67
C MET A 59 4.33 8.56 20.37
N THR A 60 3.51 9.46 20.90
CA THR A 60 2.07 9.51 20.68
C THR A 60 1.64 10.94 20.36
N THR A 61 1.10 11.17 19.17
CA THR A 61 0.59 12.48 18.76
C THR A 61 -0.92 12.40 18.61
N LEU A 62 -1.66 13.18 19.40
CA LEU A 62 -3.12 13.21 19.36
C LEU A 62 -3.64 14.00 18.14
N GLY A 63 -2.84 14.95 17.64
CA GLY A 63 -3.14 15.74 16.44
C GLY A 63 -2.23 15.44 15.26
N ASN A 64 -1.96 16.44 14.44
CA ASN A 64 -1.02 16.37 13.31
C ASN A 64 0.43 16.48 13.77
N MET A 65 1.32 15.76 13.11
CA MET A 65 2.76 15.82 13.27
C MET A 65 3.40 16.30 11.97
N THR A 66 4.20 17.36 12.02
CA THR A 66 4.97 17.89 10.89
C THR A 66 6.43 18.03 11.30
N THR A 67 7.34 17.34 10.61
CA THR A 67 8.79 17.43 10.84
C THR A 67 9.50 17.81 9.54
N LEU A 68 10.17 18.95 9.53
CA LEU A 68 10.99 19.42 8.41
C LEU A 68 12.47 19.10 8.71
N GLY A 69 12.79 17.80 8.58
CA GLY A 69 14.05 17.18 8.95
C GLY A 69 13.90 15.66 9.11
N ASN A 70 14.93 14.97 9.59
CA ASN A 70 14.88 13.52 9.82
C ASN A 70 14.13 13.19 11.12
N MET A 71 13.34 12.12 11.12
CA MET A 71 12.63 11.59 12.28
C MET A 71 13.13 10.19 12.62
N THR A 72 13.61 9.99 13.85
CA THR A 72 14.04 8.69 14.36
C THR A 72 13.32 8.38 15.66
N THR A 73 12.58 7.28 15.72
CA THR A 73 11.89 6.86 16.94
C THR A 73 12.24 5.42 17.27
N LEU A 74 13.01 5.23 18.34
CA LEU A 74 13.46 3.94 18.83
C LEU A 74 12.48 3.41 19.91
N GLY A 75 11.24 3.18 19.48
CA GLY A 75 10.08 2.78 20.26
C GLY A 75 8.83 2.81 19.37
N ASN A 76 7.64 2.64 19.95
CA ASN A 76 6.39 2.69 19.18
C ASN A 76 6.02 4.14 18.82
N MET A 77 5.55 4.35 17.59
CA MET A 77 5.03 5.63 17.13
C MET A 77 3.53 5.52 16.84
N THR A 78 2.72 6.36 17.47
CA THR A 78 1.28 6.47 17.27
C THR A 78 0.94 7.91 16.90
N THR A 79 0.17 8.16 15.83
CA THR A 79 -0.29 9.51 15.47
C THR A 79 -1.73 9.49 15.00
N LEU A 80 -2.62 10.09 15.77
CA LEU A 80 -4.06 10.05 15.52
C LEU A 80 -4.51 11.01 14.41
N GLY A 81 -3.75 12.09 14.15
CA GLY A 81 -3.92 12.99 13.01
C GLY A 81 -2.98 12.66 11.84
N ASN A 82 -2.69 13.66 11.01
CA ASN A 82 -1.80 13.53 9.85
C ASN A 82 -0.32 13.58 10.26
N MET A 83 0.50 12.67 9.74
CA MET A 83 1.95 12.73 9.87
C MET A 83 2.60 13.19 8.55
N THR A 84 3.51 14.17 8.64
CA THR A 84 4.24 14.75 7.51
C THR A 84 5.70 14.91 7.89
N THR A 85 6.61 14.23 7.19
CA THR A 85 8.06 14.34 7.42
C THR A 85 8.76 14.67 6.12
N SER A 86 9.46 15.81 6.06
CA SER A 86 10.30 16.23 4.93
C SER A 86 11.76 15.86 5.23
N GLY A 87 12.02 14.56 5.27
CA GLY A 87 13.30 13.94 5.63
C GLY A 87 13.14 12.43 5.82
N ASN A 88 14.20 11.73 6.23
CA ASN A 88 14.15 10.28 6.46
C ASN A 88 13.39 9.95 7.75
N MET A 89 12.52 8.94 7.70
CA MET A 89 11.84 8.37 8.86
C MET A 89 12.39 6.97 9.17
N THR A 90 12.79 6.74 10.42
CA THR A 90 13.28 5.43 10.89
C THR A 90 12.55 5.03 12.18
N SER A 91 11.85 3.89 12.18
CA SER A 91 11.20 3.33 13.37
C SER A 91 11.27 1.79 13.39
N PRO A 92 11.69 1.15 14.49
CA PRO A 92 11.78 -0.31 14.62
C PRO A 92 10.44 -1.06 14.73
N THR A 93 9.33 -0.36 15.01
CA THR A 93 8.01 -0.97 15.22
C THR A 93 6.90 -0.13 14.58
N ASN A 94 5.81 -0.78 14.16
CA ASN A 94 4.72 -0.23 13.37
C ASN A 94 4.33 1.21 13.76
N ALA A 95 4.60 2.17 12.87
CA ALA A 95 3.98 3.48 12.90
C ALA A 95 2.46 3.28 12.73
N THR A 96 1.71 3.47 13.81
CA THR A 96 0.25 3.43 13.80
C THR A 96 -0.25 4.85 13.79
N GLY A 97 -0.22 5.47 12.61
CA GLY A 97 -0.80 6.79 12.42
C GLY A 97 -1.31 7.05 11.02
N SER A 98 -2.36 7.86 10.93
CA SER A 98 -3.03 8.24 9.69
C SER A 98 -2.16 9.24 8.90
N GLY A 99 -1.06 8.78 8.30
CA GLY A 99 -0.24 9.62 7.43
C GLY A 99 0.91 8.86 6.83
N ILE A 100 0.67 8.23 5.67
CA ILE A 100 1.70 7.56 4.89
C ILE A 100 2.46 8.63 4.10
N THR A 101 3.76 8.78 4.35
CA THR A 101 4.62 9.72 3.60
C THR A 101 4.81 9.22 2.17
N VAL A 102 4.52 10.07 1.18
CA VAL A 102 4.67 9.76 -0.24
C VAL A 102 5.84 10.54 -0.82
N GLU A 103 6.90 9.84 -1.23
CA GLU A 103 8.03 10.45 -1.95
C GLU A 103 7.67 10.70 -3.42
N ALA A 104 8.42 11.58 -4.09
CA ALA A 104 8.24 11.80 -5.52
C ALA A 104 8.74 10.59 -6.33
N LEU A 105 7.87 10.03 -7.17
CA LEU A 105 8.25 8.98 -8.12
C LEU A 105 9.00 9.61 -9.32
N GLN A 106 10.33 9.45 -9.33
CA GLN A 106 11.22 10.04 -10.34
C GLN A 106 11.12 9.31 -11.69
N THR A 107 11.24 7.98 -11.66
CA THR A 107 11.17 7.12 -12.84
C THR A 107 9.73 6.65 -13.03
N PRO A 108 9.11 6.90 -14.20
CA PRO A 108 7.79 6.34 -14.51
C PRO A 108 7.79 4.82 -14.39
N LEU A 109 6.64 4.26 -14.01
CA LEU A 109 6.42 2.83 -14.11
C LEU A 109 6.55 2.38 -15.58
N SER A 110 7.03 1.17 -15.79
CA SER A 110 7.18 0.57 -17.13
C SER A 110 6.98 -0.94 -17.08
N ARG A 111 6.96 -1.59 -18.26
CA ARG A 111 6.97 -3.05 -18.37
C ARG A 111 8.36 -3.70 -18.21
N THR A 112 9.33 -2.98 -17.67
CA THR A 112 10.68 -3.49 -17.47
C THR A 112 10.65 -4.76 -16.59
N ALA A 113 11.25 -5.84 -17.07
CA ALA A 113 11.35 -7.15 -16.41
C ALA A 113 10.03 -7.89 -16.13
N CYS A 114 8.92 -7.48 -16.76
CA CYS A 114 7.66 -8.23 -16.75
C CYS A 114 7.84 -9.63 -17.34
N GLY A 115 7.28 -10.67 -16.70
CA GLY A 115 7.41 -12.06 -17.15
C GLY A 115 8.74 -12.74 -16.78
N VAL A 116 9.72 -11.97 -16.27
CA VAL A 116 11.04 -12.50 -15.90
C VAL A 116 11.24 -12.47 -14.39
N THR A 117 11.18 -11.28 -13.78
CA THR A 117 11.34 -11.11 -12.33
C THR A 117 10.19 -10.30 -11.71
N VAL A 118 9.28 -9.78 -12.54
CA VAL A 118 8.16 -8.94 -12.14
C VAL A 118 6.89 -9.49 -12.77
N LEU A 119 5.86 -9.70 -11.96
CA LEU A 119 4.51 -9.96 -12.46
C LEU A 119 3.91 -8.63 -12.93
N CYS A 120 3.29 -8.61 -14.11
CA CYS A 120 2.66 -7.41 -14.64
C CYS A 120 1.29 -7.71 -15.23
N VAL A 121 0.33 -6.86 -14.88
CA VAL A 121 -1.03 -6.91 -15.39
C VAL A 121 -1.41 -5.53 -15.90
N ALA A 122 -2.02 -5.47 -17.07
CA ALA A 122 -2.31 -4.22 -17.74
C ALA A 122 -3.62 -4.32 -18.53
N GLU A 123 -4.36 -3.23 -18.61
CA GLU A 123 -5.51 -3.07 -19.48
C GLU A 123 -5.41 -1.72 -20.20
N PRO A 124 -5.20 -1.70 -21.54
CA PRO A 124 -5.10 -2.87 -22.43
C PRO A 124 -3.83 -3.71 -22.20
N SER A 125 -3.87 -4.99 -22.57
CA SER A 125 -2.84 -5.98 -22.22
C SER A 125 -1.42 -5.65 -22.71
N SER A 126 -1.28 -4.94 -23.82
CA SER A 126 0.02 -4.52 -24.38
C SER A 126 0.52 -3.17 -23.86
N CYS A 127 -0.21 -2.52 -22.95
CA CYS A 127 0.14 -1.19 -22.50
C CYS A 127 1.43 -1.14 -21.68
N ASP A 128 2.26 -0.14 -21.97
CA ASP A 128 3.35 0.32 -21.11
C ASP A 128 3.00 1.68 -20.45
N PRO A 129 2.98 1.77 -19.11
CA PRO A 129 2.64 3.01 -18.40
C PRO A 129 3.69 4.13 -18.50
N SER A 130 4.87 3.86 -19.08
CA SER A 130 5.89 4.88 -19.33
C SER A 130 5.64 5.67 -20.60
N THR A 131 4.91 5.10 -21.57
CA THR A 131 4.65 5.71 -22.87
C THR A 131 3.17 6.03 -23.11
N SER A 132 2.26 5.39 -22.39
CA SER A 132 0.80 5.54 -22.57
C SER A 132 0.04 5.48 -21.25
N SER A 133 -1.16 6.07 -21.19
CA SER A 133 -2.04 5.93 -20.02
C SER A 133 -2.82 4.62 -20.10
N CYS A 134 -2.76 3.82 -19.03
CA CYS A 134 -3.54 2.60 -18.87
C CYS A 134 -3.60 2.19 -17.40
N PHE A 135 -4.51 1.26 -17.11
CA PHE A 135 -4.52 0.58 -15.83
C PHE A 135 -3.42 -0.47 -15.86
N PHE A 136 -2.51 -0.37 -14.91
CA PHE A 136 -1.34 -1.24 -14.83
C PHE A 136 -1.00 -1.49 -13.38
N LEU A 137 -0.68 -2.74 -13.07
CA LEU A 137 -0.10 -3.13 -11.79
C LEU A 137 1.08 -4.06 -12.04
N ASN A 138 2.18 -3.80 -11.37
CA ASN A 138 3.29 -4.73 -11.27
C ASN A 138 3.55 -5.15 -9.82
N ALA A 139 4.07 -6.36 -9.66
CA ALA A 139 4.41 -6.94 -8.38
C ALA A 139 5.76 -7.65 -8.47
N LYS A 140 6.66 -7.35 -7.54
CA LYS A 140 7.99 -7.96 -7.45
C LYS A 140 8.22 -8.42 -6.02
N GLN A 141 8.47 -9.71 -5.84
CA GLN A 141 8.76 -10.26 -4.52
C GLN A 141 10.11 -9.73 -4.01
N THR A 142 10.15 -9.30 -2.74
CA THR A 142 11.38 -8.83 -2.11
C THR A 142 12.20 -10.03 -1.63
N VAL A 143 13.49 -10.06 -1.95
CA VAL A 143 14.39 -11.17 -1.56
C VAL A 143 14.53 -11.20 -0.03
N GLY A 144 14.27 -12.34 0.61
CA GLY A 144 14.50 -12.57 2.05
C GLY A 144 13.25 -12.58 2.94
N ASN A 145 12.10 -12.08 2.47
CA ASN A 145 10.82 -12.12 3.19
C ASN A 145 9.71 -12.56 2.23
N GLY A 146 9.32 -13.84 2.26
CA GLY A 146 8.47 -14.49 1.24
C GLY A 146 7.11 -13.83 0.97
N ASN A 147 6.62 -12.95 1.84
CA ASN A 147 5.31 -12.31 1.72
C ASN A 147 5.37 -10.78 1.49
N ASN A 148 6.57 -10.20 1.34
CA ASN A 148 6.72 -8.77 1.07
C ASN A 148 6.96 -8.50 -0.41
N PHE A 149 6.17 -7.60 -0.99
CA PHE A 149 6.21 -7.29 -2.41
C PHE A 149 6.40 -5.78 -2.61
N GLU A 150 7.21 -5.42 -3.61
CA GLU A 150 7.20 -4.10 -4.20
C GLU A 150 6.12 -4.06 -5.28
N PHE A 151 5.17 -3.15 -5.14
CA PHE A 151 4.10 -2.91 -6.10
C PHE A 151 4.30 -1.59 -6.82
N GLY A 152 3.88 -1.56 -8.08
CA GLY A 152 3.75 -0.36 -8.89
C GLY A 152 2.36 -0.32 -9.50
N LEU A 153 1.67 0.81 -9.36
CA LEU A 153 0.30 1.01 -9.81
C LEU A 153 0.22 2.27 -10.68
N SER A 154 -0.37 2.15 -11.87
CA SER A 154 -0.61 3.26 -12.80
C SER A 154 -2.06 3.20 -13.29
N GLY A 155 -2.67 4.36 -13.51
CA GLY A 155 -4.02 4.43 -14.05
C GLY A 155 -4.52 5.85 -14.24
N GLN A 156 -5.59 5.97 -15.02
CA GLN A 156 -6.25 7.25 -15.29
C GLN A 156 -7.44 7.45 -14.35
N SER A 157 -7.40 8.52 -13.57
CA SER A 157 -8.45 8.92 -12.63
C SER A 157 -8.31 10.38 -12.20
N ASP A 158 -9.43 11.08 -12.10
CA ASP A 158 -9.48 12.40 -11.45
C ASP A 158 -9.56 12.30 -9.92
N GLY A 159 -9.89 11.10 -9.41
CA GLY A 159 -9.96 10.81 -7.98
C GLY A 159 -8.78 9.97 -7.53
N TYR A 160 -8.97 8.66 -7.48
CA TYR A 160 -7.92 7.71 -7.08
C TYR A 160 -7.82 6.51 -8.02
N ILE A 161 -6.69 5.81 -7.91
CA ILE A 161 -6.50 4.43 -8.39
C ILE A 161 -6.20 3.53 -7.19
N ALA A 162 -6.60 2.26 -7.25
CA ALA A 162 -6.42 1.33 -6.15
C ALA A 162 -6.05 -0.09 -6.60
N ALA A 163 -5.27 -0.76 -5.76
CA ALA A 163 -4.91 -2.17 -5.88
C ALA A 163 -5.53 -2.94 -4.72
N THR A 164 -6.39 -3.90 -5.01
CA THR A 164 -7.05 -4.77 -4.03
C THR A 164 -6.52 -6.18 -4.14
N PHE A 165 -6.27 -6.81 -2.98
CA PHE A 165 -5.78 -8.18 -2.88
C PHE A 165 -6.73 -8.97 -1.98
N SER A 166 -7.46 -9.92 -2.55
CA SER A 166 -8.33 -10.84 -1.81
C SER A 166 -7.69 -12.22 -1.68
N GLN A 167 -7.87 -12.84 -0.52
CA GLN A 167 -7.46 -14.22 -0.25
C GLN A 167 -8.46 -15.26 -0.77
N ASP A 168 -9.66 -14.82 -1.16
CA ASP A 168 -10.66 -15.68 -1.76
C ASP A 168 -10.94 -15.26 -3.22
N ALA A 169 -11.87 -15.95 -3.88
CA ALA A 169 -12.22 -15.70 -5.27
C ALA A 169 -13.10 -14.44 -5.48
N ILE A 170 -13.50 -13.75 -4.40
CA ILE A 170 -14.55 -12.75 -4.39
C ILE A 170 -14.02 -11.45 -3.76
N LEU A 171 -14.17 -10.34 -4.49
CA LEU A 171 -13.87 -9.03 -3.93
C LEU A 171 -15.00 -8.57 -2.99
N GLY A 172 -14.64 -7.89 -1.91
CA GLY A 172 -15.56 -7.32 -0.92
C GLY A 172 -15.54 -8.02 0.44
N GLY A 173 -14.57 -8.90 0.71
CA GLY A 173 -14.46 -9.70 1.94
C GLY A 173 -13.63 -9.09 3.07
N ASN A 174 -13.54 -7.75 3.17
CA ASN A 174 -12.49 -7.02 3.90
C ASN A 174 -11.10 -7.19 3.26
N ASP A 175 -11.04 -6.99 1.95
CA ASP A 175 -9.81 -7.21 1.19
C ASP A 175 -8.86 -6.02 1.34
N PRO A 176 -7.59 -6.26 1.72
CA PRO A 176 -6.55 -5.24 1.72
C PRO A 176 -6.51 -4.47 0.40
N THR A 177 -6.72 -3.16 0.49
CA THR A 177 -6.80 -2.27 -0.66
C THR A 177 -5.92 -1.04 -0.46
N TYR A 178 -4.99 -0.83 -1.38
CA TYR A 178 -4.01 0.26 -1.36
C TYR A 178 -4.40 1.30 -2.40
N VAL A 179 -4.49 2.56 -1.98
CA VAL A 179 -5.12 3.62 -2.76
C VAL A 179 -4.15 4.79 -2.97
N CYS A 180 -4.01 5.22 -4.22
CA CYS A 180 -3.26 6.41 -4.61
C CYS A 180 -4.23 7.44 -5.17
N ALA A 181 -4.50 8.49 -4.40
CA ALA A 181 -5.43 9.56 -4.74
C ALA A 181 -4.71 10.80 -5.28
N ASN A 182 -5.27 11.42 -6.31
CA ASN A 182 -4.83 12.71 -6.82
C ASN A 182 -5.38 13.84 -5.93
N ASN A 183 -4.52 14.42 -5.12
CA ASN A 183 -4.84 15.54 -4.25
C ASN A 183 -4.21 16.83 -4.80
N GLY A 184 -4.82 17.40 -5.84
CA GLY A 184 -4.36 18.65 -6.45
C GLY A 184 -2.99 18.52 -7.13
N GLY A 185 -2.70 17.40 -7.78
CA GLY A 185 -1.42 17.13 -8.45
C GLY A 185 -0.37 16.45 -7.58
N VAL A 186 -0.69 16.16 -6.31
CA VAL A 186 0.16 15.41 -5.40
C VAL A 186 -0.54 14.11 -5.00
N VAL A 187 0.17 12.99 -4.98
CA VAL A 187 -0.40 11.72 -4.55
C VAL A 187 -0.62 11.71 -3.04
N LYS A 188 -1.84 11.44 -2.60
CA LYS A 188 -2.18 11.07 -1.22
C LYS A 188 -2.45 9.58 -1.16
N PHE A 189 -1.74 8.86 -0.29
CA PHE A 189 -1.84 7.41 -0.20
C PHE A 189 -2.72 6.98 0.98
N PHE A 190 -3.56 5.97 0.78
CA PHE A 190 -4.39 5.37 1.82
C PHE A 190 -4.26 3.85 1.82
N THR A 191 -4.30 3.28 3.01
CA THR A 191 -4.57 1.86 3.21
C THR A 191 -6.03 1.69 3.61
N THR A 192 -6.72 0.74 2.99
CA THR A 192 -8.16 0.56 3.15
C THR A 192 -8.51 -0.93 3.14
N PHE A 193 -9.67 -1.27 3.67
CA PHE A 193 -10.33 -2.55 3.41
C PHE A 193 -11.48 -2.31 2.43
N LEU A 194 -11.58 -3.17 1.42
CA LEU A 194 -12.74 -3.24 0.55
C LEU A 194 -13.76 -4.21 1.16
N ASN A 195 -14.92 -3.69 1.52
CA ASN A 195 -16.06 -4.49 1.99
C ASN A 195 -17.31 -4.10 1.20
N ASN A 196 -17.89 -5.05 0.47
CA ASN A 196 -19.13 -4.83 -0.31
C ASN A 196 -19.12 -3.55 -1.18
N GLY A 197 -18.00 -3.25 -1.85
CA GLY A 197 -17.87 -2.06 -2.72
C GLY A 197 -17.63 -0.73 -1.98
N GLN A 198 -17.39 -0.77 -0.66
CA GLN A 198 -17.03 0.39 0.15
C GLN A 198 -15.58 0.28 0.63
N LEU A 199 -14.85 1.40 0.55
CA LEU A 199 -13.49 1.51 1.07
C LEU A 199 -13.52 2.12 2.47
N THR A 200 -13.03 1.37 3.45
CA THR A 200 -12.86 1.85 4.83
C THR A 200 -11.38 2.02 5.11
N VAL A 201 -10.96 3.24 5.46
CA VAL A 201 -9.56 3.53 5.81
C VAL A 201 -9.14 2.69 7.02
N THR A 202 -7.98 2.05 6.91
CA THR A 202 -7.37 1.20 7.95
C THR A 202 -5.85 1.43 7.94
N ASN A 203 -5.13 0.82 8.86
CA ASN A 203 -3.67 0.87 8.94
C ASN A 203 -3.08 -0.47 8.50
N LEU A 204 -2.75 -0.61 7.21
CA LEU A 204 -2.01 -1.77 6.69
C LEU A 204 -0.51 -1.47 6.67
N SER A 205 0.32 -2.51 6.86
CA SER A 205 1.77 -2.38 6.81
C SER A 205 2.24 -2.05 5.38
N VAL A 206 2.68 -0.81 5.18
CA VAL A 206 3.29 -0.34 3.93
C VAL A 206 4.62 0.34 4.18
N ASN A 207 5.49 0.31 3.19
CA ASN A 207 6.76 1.04 3.20
C ASN A 207 7.07 1.59 1.80
N SER A 208 8.10 2.44 1.68
CA SER A 208 8.65 2.89 0.40
C SER A 208 7.62 3.49 -0.57
N VAL A 209 6.63 4.23 -0.05
CA VAL A 209 5.55 4.79 -0.87
C VAL A 209 6.06 5.98 -1.67
N LYS A 210 5.92 5.91 -2.99
CA LYS A 210 6.26 6.99 -3.92
C LYS A 210 5.09 7.24 -4.86
N GLY A 211 4.94 8.47 -5.32
CA GLY A 211 3.82 8.87 -6.15
C GLY A 211 4.16 10.00 -7.11
N LYS A 212 3.43 10.04 -8.22
CA LYS A 212 3.45 11.11 -9.22
C LYS A 212 2.06 11.26 -9.84
N VAL A 213 1.66 12.50 -10.09
CA VAL A 213 0.46 12.82 -10.86
C VAL A 213 0.87 13.64 -12.08
N ASN A 214 0.34 13.31 -13.26
CA ASN A 214 0.41 14.12 -14.46
C ASN A 214 -0.98 14.21 -15.10
N GLY A 215 -1.69 15.32 -14.85
CA GLY A 215 -3.11 15.43 -15.21
C GLY A 215 -3.95 14.42 -14.43
N SER A 216 -4.67 13.55 -15.15
CA SER A 216 -5.44 12.44 -14.58
C SER A 216 -4.64 11.13 -14.51
N ASN A 217 -3.39 11.10 -14.98
CA ASN A 217 -2.54 9.93 -14.87
C ASN A 217 -1.88 9.90 -13.48
N ILE A 218 -2.24 8.91 -12.67
CA ILE A 218 -1.70 8.68 -11.33
C ILE A 218 -0.74 7.50 -11.43
N GLN A 219 0.45 7.65 -10.86
CA GLN A 219 1.41 6.55 -10.67
C GLN A 219 1.87 6.51 -9.23
N CYS A 220 2.01 5.31 -8.68
CA CYS A 220 2.58 5.12 -7.37
C CYS A 220 3.30 3.78 -7.23
N THR A 221 4.32 3.75 -6.37
CA THR A 221 4.99 2.53 -5.94
C THR A 221 4.87 2.39 -4.43
N PHE A 222 4.77 1.17 -3.92
CA PHE A 222 4.74 0.93 -2.48
C PHE A 222 5.19 -0.50 -2.19
N GLY A 223 5.88 -0.69 -1.08
CA GLY A 223 6.12 -2.01 -0.50
C GLY A 223 4.97 -2.39 0.43
N ALA A 224 4.46 -3.60 0.32
CA ALA A 224 3.43 -4.10 1.22
C ALA A 224 3.58 -5.61 1.47
N THR A 225 3.16 -6.04 2.66
CA THR A 225 3.03 -7.45 3.00
C THR A 225 1.64 -7.92 2.62
N VAL A 226 1.54 -8.88 1.71
CA VAL A 226 0.27 -9.57 1.43
C VAL A 226 0.14 -10.73 2.41
N PRO A 227 -0.99 -10.88 3.14
CA PRO A 227 -1.17 -11.95 4.11
C PRO A 227 -0.88 -13.34 3.53
N ASP A 228 -0.44 -14.24 4.42
CA ASP A 228 0.33 -15.45 4.14
C ASP A 228 -0.24 -16.35 3.03
N GLN A 229 0.51 -16.46 1.92
CA GLN A 229 0.24 -17.42 0.84
C GLN A 229 0.50 -18.88 1.26
N ALA A 230 1.12 -19.11 2.42
CA ALA A 230 1.46 -20.46 2.89
C ALA A 230 0.26 -21.25 3.44
N ALA A 231 -0.89 -20.62 3.70
CA ALA A 231 -2.03 -21.31 4.33
C ALA A 231 -2.88 -22.11 3.33
N ARG A 232 -3.06 -21.70 2.06
CA ARG A 232 -3.84 -22.45 1.04
C ARG A 232 -3.44 -22.09 -0.41
N ALA A 233 -3.50 -23.11 -1.26
CA ALA A 233 -3.48 -23.15 -2.73
C ALA A 233 -3.19 -21.84 -3.53
N VAL A 234 -1.90 -21.57 -3.76
CA VAL A 234 -1.26 -21.08 -5.02
C VAL A 234 -1.73 -19.75 -5.66
N GLY A 235 -2.42 -18.85 -4.97
CA GLY A 235 -2.66 -17.50 -5.52
C GLY A 235 -3.64 -16.62 -4.77
N VAL A 236 -3.80 -15.39 -5.24
CA VAL A 236 -4.70 -14.36 -4.70
C VAL A 236 -5.54 -13.75 -5.82
N THR A 237 -6.74 -13.27 -5.50
CA THR A 237 -7.51 -12.45 -6.43
C THR A 237 -6.99 -11.02 -6.35
N LEU A 238 -6.44 -10.55 -7.47
CA LEU A 238 -6.00 -9.18 -7.65
C LEU A 238 -7.07 -8.37 -8.37
N ALA A 239 -7.26 -7.11 -7.95
CA ALA A 239 -8.01 -6.15 -8.73
C ALA A 239 -7.33 -4.78 -8.80
N VAL A 240 -7.41 -4.14 -9.97
CA VAL A 240 -7.07 -2.73 -10.17
C VAL A 240 -8.36 -1.98 -10.43
N SER A 241 -8.55 -0.89 -9.70
CA SER A 241 -9.76 -0.06 -9.78
C SER A 241 -9.44 1.43 -9.78
N ASN A 242 -10.42 2.24 -10.17
CA ASN A 242 -10.38 3.68 -9.94
C ASN A 242 -11.69 4.16 -9.30
N GLY A 243 -11.67 5.33 -8.70
CA GLY A 243 -12.86 5.91 -8.08
C GLY A 243 -12.70 7.40 -7.80
N THR A 244 -13.74 8.00 -7.22
CA THR A 244 -13.74 9.43 -6.89
C THR A 244 -13.02 9.68 -5.58
N PHE A 245 -12.34 10.83 -5.47
CA PHE A 245 -11.70 11.28 -4.25
C PHE A 245 -12.11 12.71 -3.96
N ASN A 246 -12.54 12.98 -2.73
CA ASN A 246 -12.83 14.34 -2.27
C ASN A 246 -11.62 14.86 -1.48
N SER A 247 -10.87 15.79 -2.07
CA SER A 247 -9.68 16.39 -1.45
C SER A 247 -9.97 17.15 -0.16
N THR A 248 -11.19 17.68 -0.02
CA THR A 248 -11.61 18.50 1.13
C THR A 248 -11.97 17.63 2.33
N SER A 249 -12.75 16.56 2.13
CA SER A 249 -13.16 15.65 3.21
C SER A 249 -12.22 14.45 3.41
N GLY A 250 -11.35 14.17 2.44
CA GLY A 250 -10.54 12.96 2.40
C GLY A 250 -11.34 11.70 2.06
N ALA A 251 -12.61 11.82 1.66
CA ALA A 251 -13.49 10.69 1.39
C ALA A 251 -13.15 9.99 0.07
N LEU A 252 -13.17 8.66 0.09
CA LEU A 252 -13.01 7.79 -1.07
C LEU A 252 -14.39 7.28 -1.52
N GLY A 253 -14.73 7.49 -2.79
CA GLY A 253 -15.93 6.89 -3.39
C GLY A 253 -15.76 5.40 -3.66
N SER A 254 -16.85 4.72 -4.03
CA SER A 254 -16.82 3.30 -4.38
C SER A 254 -15.91 3.01 -5.58
N PRO A 255 -15.06 1.97 -5.52
CA PRO A 255 -14.15 1.63 -6.59
C PRO A 255 -14.89 1.00 -7.78
N MET A 256 -14.51 1.40 -8.98
CA MET A 256 -14.88 0.75 -10.23
C MET A 256 -13.73 -0.15 -10.69
N THR A 257 -13.94 -1.46 -10.65
CA THR A 257 -12.95 -2.45 -11.11
C THR A 257 -12.66 -2.28 -12.60
N ARG A 258 -11.37 -2.31 -12.96
CA ARG A 258 -10.85 -2.21 -14.33
C ARG A 258 -10.13 -3.47 -14.75
N ILE A 259 -9.39 -4.06 -13.82
CA ILE A 259 -8.71 -5.35 -13.98
C ILE A 259 -9.11 -6.22 -12.80
N GLN A 260 -9.44 -7.49 -13.05
CA GLN A 260 -9.61 -8.50 -12.01
C GLN A 260 -9.10 -9.83 -12.51
N GLY A 261 -8.38 -10.56 -11.66
CA GLY A 261 -7.93 -11.91 -11.98
C GLY A 261 -7.27 -12.62 -10.80
N PHE A 262 -7.25 -13.94 -10.88
CA PHE A 262 -6.54 -14.79 -9.92
C PHE A 262 -5.09 -14.96 -10.39
N VAL A 263 -4.13 -14.63 -9.53
CA VAL A 263 -2.69 -14.64 -9.86
C VAL A 263 -1.86 -15.21 -8.71
N ASP A 264 -0.74 -15.82 -9.06
CA ASP A 264 0.34 -16.07 -8.12
C ASP A 264 1.31 -14.88 -8.17
N LEU A 265 1.29 -14.04 -7.13
CA LEU A 265 2.14 -12.85 -7.06
C LEU A 265 3.64 -13.17 -7.06
N ALA A 266 4.03 -14.38 -6.64
CA ALA A 266 5.42 -14.83 -6.64
C ALA A 266 5.86 -15.38 -8.00
N ASN A 267 4.92 -15.71 -8.89
CA ASN A 267 5.21 -16.17 -10.23
C ASN A 267 5.15 -15.01 -11.24
N PRO A 268 6.29 -14.52 -11.76
CA PRO A 268 6.32 -13.42 -12.72
C PRO A 268 5.61 -13.74 -14.05
N ASN A 269 5.39 -15.03 -14.35
CA ASN A 269 4.67 -15.50 -15.55
C ASN A 269 3.16 -15.69 -15.31
N SER A 270 2.64 -15.37 -14.13
CA SER A 270 1.20 -15.45 -13.88
C SER A 270 0.44 -14.50 -14.81
N THR A 271 -0.65 -14.96 -15.42
CA THR A 271 -1.47 -14.16 -16.35
C THR A 271 -2.89 -14.03 -15.84
N ILE A 272 -3.47 -12.83 -15.97
CA ILE A 272 -4.88 -12.60 -15.69
C ILE A 272 -5.72 -12.98 -16.91
N THR A 273 -6.68 -13.90 -16.72
CA THR A 273 -7.84 -14.02 -17.60
C THR A 273 -8.90 -13.02 -17.11
N ASN A 274 -9.04 -11.89 -17.80
CA ASN A 274 -9.98 -10.83 -17.40
C ASN A 274 -11.42 -11.37 -17.45
N THR A 275 -12.08 -11.52 -16.31
CA THR A 275 -13.45 -12.05 -16.23
C THR A 275 -14.53 -11.01 -16.56
N ASN A 276 -14.15 -9.77 -16.87
CA ASN A 276 -15.08 -8.65 -17.15
C ASN A 276 -15.53 -8.53 -18.61
N THR A 277 -15.33 -9.54 -19.46
CA THR A 277 -15.99 -9.59 -20.77
C THR A 277 -17.35 -10.26 -20.63
N THR A 278 -18.41 -9.52 -20.95
CA THR A 278 -19.78 -10.02 -21.14
C THR A 278 -19.82 -11.41 -21.78
N SER A 279 -20.36 -12.38 -21.04
CA SER A 279 -20.95 -13.64 -21.51
C SER A 279 -20.43 -14.18 -22.85
N HIS A 280 -19.32 -14.91 -22.81
CA HIS A 280 -19.23 -16.15 -23.59
C HIS A 280 -18.77 -17.23 -22.62
N ALA A 281 -19.53 -18.32 -22.53
CA ALA A 281 -19.25 -19.44 -21.66
C ALA A 281 -17.79 -19.89 -21.83
N ILE A 282 -16.99 -19.77 -20.76
CA ILE A 282 -15.62 -20.26 -20.75
C ILE A 282 -15.70 -21.75 -20.47
N THR A 283 -15.63 -22.56 -21.51
CA THR A 283 -15.30 -23.99 -21.40
C THR A 283 -13.91 -24.08 -20.80
N PHE A 284 -13.83 -24.65 -19.60
CA PHE A 284 -12.59 -24.97 -18.90
C PHE A 284 -11.83 -26.02 -19.73
N GLN A 285 -10.97 -25.60 -20.68
CA GLN A 285 -10.00 -26.51 -21.28
C GLN A 285 -8.83 -26.69 -20.30
N GLN A 286 -9.04 -27.55 -19.30
CA GLN A 286 -7.92 -28.24 -18.70
C GLN A 286 -7.24 -29.03 -19.82
N SER A 287 -5.94 -28.79 -19.98
CA SER A 287 -5.02 -29.61 -20.76
C SER A 287 -5.00 -31.03 -20.19
N LEU A 288 -5.98 -31.84 -20.57
CA LEU A 288 -5.90 -33.28 -20.48
C LEU A 288 -5.09 -33.74 -21.70
N THR A 289 -3.78 -33.87 -21.53
CA THR A 289 -2.98 -34.75 -22.37
C THR A 289 -3.59 -36.15 -22.29
N GLN A 290 -4.48 -36.48 -23.22
CA GLN A 290 -5.10 -37.79 -23.33
C GLN A 290 -4.04 -38.80 -23.78
N VAL A 291 -3.53 -39.59 -22.84
CA VAL A 291 -2.92 -40.88 -23.16
C VAL A 291 -4.07 -41.84 -23.42
N VAL A 292 -4.48 -41.97 -24.69
CA VAL A 292 -5.41 -43.03 -25.13
C VAL A 292 -4.58 -44.27 -25.44
N LEU A 293 -4.55 -45.23 -24.50
CA LEU A 293 -4.07 -46.58 -24.75
C LEU A 293 -5.21 -47.38 -25.43
N LEU A 294 -5.11 -47.61 -26.74
CA LEU A 294 -5.99 -48.53 -27.47
C LEU A 294 -5.52 -49.97 -27.23
N THR A 295 -6.21 -50.72 -26.37
CA THR A 295 -6.11 -52.19 -26.32
C THR A 295 -7.19 -52.79 -27.23
N VAL A 296 -6.79 -53.21 -28.43
CA VAL A 296 -7.63 -54.01 -29.33
C VAL A 296 -7.54 -55.48 -28.90
N GLY A 297 -8.59 -55.98 -28.25
CA GLY A 297 -8.79 -57.41 -27.98
C GLY A 297 -9.77 -57.99 -29.00
N VAL A 298 -9.25 -58.71 -29.98
CA VAL A 298 -10.01 -59.45 -31.00
C VAL A 298 -10.72 -60.64 -30.35
N LEU A 299 -12.05 -60.68 -30.39
CA LEU A 299 -12.83 -61.90 -30.14
C LEU A 299 -12.88 -62.71 -31.44
N SER A 300 -12.16 -63.82 -31.51
CA SER A 300 -12.39 -64.87 -32.50
C SER A 300 -13.37 -65.90 -31.94
N LEU A 301 -14.57 -65.99 -32.53
CA LEU A 301 -15.46 -67.15 -32.42
C LEU A 301 -15.03 -68.22 -33.43
N PRO A 302 -14.93 -69.50 -33.07
CA PRO A 302 -14.96 -70.57 -34.04
C PRO A 302 -16.40 -71.06 -34.23
N THR A 303 -16.90 -70.95 -35.46
CA THR A 303 -17.95 -71.85 -35.97
C THR A 303 -17.26 -72.91 -36.81
N PHE A 304 -17.26 -74.16 -36.33
CA PHE A 304 -17.69 -75.37 -37.04
C PHE A 304 -17.55 -76.57 -36.08
#